data_AF-A0A3B8UJZ0-F1
#
_entry.id   AF-A0A3B8UJZ0-F1
#
_cell.length_a   1.000
_cell.length_b   1.000
_cell.length_c   1.000
_cell.angle_alpha   90.00
_cell.angle_beta   90.00
_cell.angle_gamma   90.00
#
_symmetry.space_group_name_H-M   'P 1'
#
loop_
_entity.id
_entity.type
_entity.pdbx_description
1 polymer ?
#
loop_
_entity_poly.entity_id
_entity_poly.type
_entity_poly.pdbx_seq_one_letter_code
_entity_poly.pdbx_strand_id
1 'polypeptide(L)'
;GYNYEDAVLLSERLVRDDVYTSIHIEEYDTEARDTKLGPEEITRDLPSTGSDAVKNLDEDGIIRIGAEVRAGDILVGKVTPKGETELTAEERLLRAIFGEKAREVRDTSLKVPHGAYGIVVGVKVFTRENGDELAPGVNKNVRIYIAQKRKISVGDKMA
;
A
#
# COMPACT_ATOMS: atom_id res chain seq x y z
N GLY A 1 22.15 -36.23 -11.08
CA GLY A 1 22.39 -35.26 -12.16
C GLY A 1 21.64 -33.97 -11.91
N TYR A 2 21.86 -33.34 -10.76
CA TYR A 2 21.28 -32.02 -10.45
C TYR A 2 22.17 -30.85 -10.93
N ASN A 3 23.32 -31.17 -11.51
CA ASN A 3 24.33 -30.27 -12.07
C ASN A 3 24.50 -30.49 -13.58
N TYR A 4 23.40 -30.78 -14.29
CA TYR A 4 23.42 -30.97 -15.75
C TYR A 4 23.44 -29.61 -16.45
N GLU A 5 24.22 -29.51 -17.54
CA GLU A 5 24.46 -28.26 -18.29
C GLU A 5 24.98 -27.13 -17.40
N ASP A 6 24.19 -26.06 -17.22
CA ASP A 6 24.56 -24.84 -16.49
C ASP A 6 23.92 -24.78 -15.08
N ALA A 7 23.40 -25.91 -14.58
CA ALA A 7 22.79 -25.96 -13.26
C ALA A 7 23.84 -25.89 -12.14
N VAL A 8 23.71 -24.88 -11.26
CA VAL A 8 24.58 -24.68 -10.09
C VAL A 8 23.95 -25.30 -8.85
N LEU A 9 24.76 -26.05 -8.09
CA LEU A 9 24.39 -26.56 -6.78
C LEU A 9 24.93 -25.65 -5.69
N LEU A 10 24.05 -25.22 -4.79
CA LEU A 10 24.39 -24.39 -3.64
C LEU A 10 24.27 -25.20 -2.36
N SER A 11 25.22 -25.02 -1.45
CA SER A 11 25.10 -25.57 -0.09
C SER A 11 24.02 -24.82 0.67
N GLU A 12 23.15 -25.54 1.38
CA GLU A 12 22.15 -24.95 2.28
C GLU A 12 22.79 -24.02 3.34
N ARG A 13 24.07 -24.25 3.67
CA ARG A 13 24.85 -23.38 4.55
C ARG A 13 24.88 -21.93 4.07
N LEU A 14 24.93 -21.69 2.76
CA LEU A 14 24.96 -20.34 2.19
C LEU A 14 23.66 -19.56 2.43
N VAL A 15 22.53 -20.26 2.55
CA VAL A 15 21.22 -19.67 2.89
C VAL A 15 21.11 -19.42 4.40
N ARG A 16 21.70 -20.30 5.21
CA ARG A 16 21.72 -20.17 6.68
C ARG A 16 22.62 -19.03 7.13
N ASP A 17 23.78 -18.90 6.49
CA ASP A 17 24.81 -17.90 6.82
C ASP A 17 24.58 -16.56 6.09
N ASP A 18 23.44 -16.40 5.41
CA ASP A 18 23.02 -15.20 4.66
C ASP A 18 24.04 -14.68 3.63
N VAL A 19 24.97 -15.53 3.15
CA VAL A 19 26.11 -15.15 2.29
C VAL A 19 25.65 -14.47 0.99
N TYR A 20 24.58 -14.97 0.38
CA TYR A 20 23.98 -14.41 -0.83
C TYR A 20 22.59 -13.84 -0.55
N THR A 21 22.52 -12.96 0.46
CA THR A 21 21.28 -12.25 0.77
C THR A 21 21.36 -10.80 0.30
N SER A 22 20.38 -10.38 -0.50
CA SER A 22 20.26 -8.99 -0.96
C SER A 22 19.12 -8.27 -0.23
N ILE A 23 19.26 -6.95 -0.12
CA ILE A 23 18.18 -6.07 0.31
C ILE A 23 17.69 -5.33 -0.92
N HIS A 24 16.42 -5.55 -1.26
CA HIS A 24 15.72 -4.83 -2.32
C HIS A 24 14.82 -3.79 -1.66
N ILE A 25 14.92 -2.54 -2.09
CA ILE A 25 14.04 -1.46 -1.61
C ILE A 25 13.15 -1.04 -2.77
N GLU A 26 11.85 -1.13 -2.57
CA GLU A 26 10.83 -0.70 -3.53
C GLU A 26 10.15 0.57 -3.02
N GLU A 27 9.96 1.53 -3.92
CA GLU A 27 9.21 2.77 -3.67
C GLU A 27 7.78 2.59 -4.18
N TYR A 28 6.82 2.92 -3.33
CA TYR A 28 5.40 2.95 -3.65
C TYR A 28 4.86 4.35 -3.35
N ASP A 29 4.22 4.98 -4.32
CA ASP A 29 3.67 6.32 -4.15
C ASP A 29 2.16 6.38 -4.40
N THR A 30 1.50 7.31 -3.73
CA THR A 30 0.12 7.67 -4.01
C THR A 30 -0.10 9.16 -3.83
N GLU A 31 -1.03 9.70 -4.58
CA GLU A 31 -1.39 11.10 -4.57
C GLU A 31 -2.88 11.27 -4.28
N ALA A 32 -3.19 12.29 -3.50
CA ALA A 32 -4.52 12.82 -3.31
C ALA A 32 -4.70 14.04 -4.21
N ARG A 33 -5.68 13.97 -5.10
CA ARG A 33 -5.94 14.98 -6.13
C ARG A 33 -7.31 15.61 -6.01
N ASP A 34 -7.44 16.83 -6.50
CA ASP A 34 -8.72 17.47 -6.70
C ASP A 34 -9.46 16.80 -7.86
N THR A 35 -10.67 16.30 -7.59
CA THR A 35 -11.56 15.75 -8.63
C THR A 35 -12.76 16.66 -8.83
N LYS A 36 -13.51 16.44 -9.92
CA LYS A 36 -14.76 17.19 -10.19
C LYS A 36 -15.81 17.03 -9.09
N LEU A 37 -15.78 15.92 -8.36
CA LEU A 37 -16.75 15.55 -7.34
C LEU A 37 -16.30 15.94 -5.93
N GLY A 38 -15.09 16.48 -5.79
CA GLY A 38 -14.46 16.84 -4.51
C GLY A 38 -12.99 16.38 -4.46
N PRO A 39 -12.25 16.86 -3.46
CA PRO A 39 -10.86 16.42 -3.24
C PRO A 39 -10.82 14.96 -2.79
N GLU A 40 -9.83 14.20 -3.26
CA GLU A 40 -9.45 12.94 -2.61
C GLU A 40 -8.83 13.24 -1.24
N GLU A 41 -9.13 12.40 -0.25
CA GLU A 41 -8.63 12.54 1.11
C GLU A 41 -7.79 11.32 1.47
N ILE A 42 -6.62 11.54 2.08
CA ILE A 42 -5.84 10.48 2.72
C ILE A 42 -6.29 10.43 4.18
N THR A 43 -6.84 9.28 4.59
CA THR A 43 -7.47 9.11 5.90
C THR A 43 -7.45 7.65 6.33
N ARG A 44 -7.47 7.44 7.64
CA ARG A 44 -7.68 6.12 8.26
C ARG A 44 -9.13 5.66 8.19
N ASP A 45 -10.07 6.59 8.02
CA ASP A 45 -11.51 6.30 7.98
C ASP A 45 -11.92 5.73 6.61
N LEU A 46 -11.91 4.40 6.51
CA LEU A 46 -12.19 3.67 5.28
C LEU A 46 -13.54 2.93 5.37
N PRO A 47 -14.43 3.08 4.38
CA PRO A 47 -15.82 2.59 4.46
C PRO A 47 -15.98 1.06 4.42
N SER A 48 -14.97 0.30 3.99
CA SER A 48 -15.09 -1.15 3.68
C SER A 48 -13.96 -1.98 4.28
N THR A 49 -13.35 -1.53 5.37
CA THR A 49 -12.14 -2.14 5.90
C THR A 49 -12.37 -2.72 7.30
N GLY A 50 -12.15 -4.03 7.46
CA GLY A 50 -12.14 -4.66 8.78
C GLY A 50 -11.04 -4.07 9.67
N SER A 51 -11.27 -4.00 10.98
CA SER A 51 -10.36 -3.36 11.96
C SER A 51 -8.91 -3.83 11.86
N ASP A 52 -8.68 -5.08 11.46
CA ASP A 52 -7.34 -5.66 11.30
C ASP A 52 -6.53 -5.04 10.16
N ALA A 53 -7.17 -4.56 9.09
CA ALA A 53 -6.47 -4.00 7.93
C ALA A 53 -6.00 -2.56 8.18
N VAL A 54 -6.58 -1.85 9.16
CA VAL A 54 -6.16 -0.50 9.58
C VAL A 54 -5.31 -0.48 10.85
N LYS A 55 -4.87 -1.66 11.34
CA LYS A 55 -4.13 -1.76 12.62
C LYS A 55 -2.75 -1.11 12.57
N ASN A 56 -2.11 -1.13 11.41
CA ASN A 56 -0.77 -0.59 11.21
C ASN A 56 -0.76 0.84 10.66
N LEU A 57 -1.95 1.39 10.34
CA LEU A 57 -2.09 2.78 9.90
C LEU A 57 -2.07 3.72 11.12
N ASP A 58 -1.42 4.86 10.96
CA ASP A 58 -1.47 5.98 11.89
C ASP A 58 -2.79 6.76 11.80
N GLU A 59 -2.89 7.87 12.53
CA GLU A 59 -4.07 8.73 12.58
C GLU A 59 -4.39 9.38 11.22
N ASP A 60 -3.38 9.61 10.39
CA ASP A 60 -3.52 10.18 9.04
C ASP A 60 -3.87 9.10 7.99
N GLY A 61 -3.93 7.83 8.38
CA GLY A 61 -4.17 6.72 7.45
C GLY A 61 -2.94 6.26 6.69
N ILE A 62 -1.73 6.54 7.19
CA ILE A 62 -0.46 6.13 6.57
C ILE A 62 0.17 5.00 7.37
N ILE A 63 0.76 4.02 6.69
CA ILE A 63 1.43 2.89 7.34
C ILE A 63 2.63 3.35 8.19
N ARG A 64 2.74 2.82 9.41
CA ARG A 64 3.88 3.13 10.28
C ARG A 64 5.20 2.49 9.81
N ILE A 65 6.31 3.18 10.05
CA ILE A 65 7.66 2.62 9.86
C ILE A 65 7.87 1.42 10.80
N GLY A 66 8.51 0.38 10.29
CA GLY A 66 8.72 -0.89 11.00
C GLY A 66 7.56 -1.87 10.90
N ALA A 67 6.46 -1.51 10.24
CA ALA A 67 5.38 -2.46 9.97
C ALA A 67 5.83 -3.53 8.98
N GLU A 68 5.61 -4.79 9.33
CA GLU A 68 5.64 -5.90 8.37
C GLU A 68 4.37 -5.87 7.53
N VAL A 69 4.54 -5.93 6.22
CA VAL A 69 3.45 -5.85 5.24
C VAL A 69 3.52 -7.01 4.25
N ARG A 70 2.35 -7.45 3.81
CA ARG A 70 2.15 -8.50 2.80
C ARG A 70 1.17 -8.02 1.74
N ALA A 71 1.14 -8.71 0.61
CA ALA A 71 0.19 -8.46 -0.46
C ALA A 71 -1.26 -8.30 0.08
N GLY A 72 -1.89 -7.19 -0.28
CA GLY A 72 -3.24 -6.83 0.17
C GLY A 72 -3.31 -5.92 1.41
N ASP A 73 -2.21 -5.77 2.18
CA ASP A 73 -2.16 -4.81 3.29
C ASP A 73 -2.23 -3.37 2.77
N ILE A 74 -2.84 -2.49 3.57
CA ILE A 74 -3.02 -1.08 3.23
C ILE A 74 -1.76 -0.31 3.61
N LEU A 75 -1.20 0.39 2.63
CA LEU A 75 -0.04 1.25 2.79
C LEU A 75 -0.45 2.70 3.05
N VAL A 76 -1.44 3.20 2.31
CA VAL A 76 -2.04 4.52 2.51
C VAL A 76 -3.53 4.41 2.30
N GLY A 77 -4.30 4.75 3.34
CA GLY A 77 -5.74 4.90 3.27
C GLY A 77 -6.09 6.11 2.41
N LYS A 78 -6.80 5.88 1.30
CA LYS A 78 -7.25 6.94 0.40
C LYS A 78 -8.72 6.75 0.06
N VAL A 79 -9.46 7.84 0.15
CA VAL A 79 -10.87 7.89 -0.20
C VAL A 79 -11.11 8.90 -1.32
N THR A 80 -11.89 8.49 -2.32
CA THR A 80 -12.31 9.34 -3.44
C THR A 80 -13.80 9.59 -3.33
N PRO A 81 -14.28 10.85 -3.38
CA PRO A 81 -15.72 11.12 -3.40
C PRO A 81 -16.37 10.51 -4.65
N LYS A 82 -17.46 9.77 -4.45
CA LYS A 82 -18.34 9.30 -5.52
C LYS A 82 -19.41 10.36 -5.76
N GLY A 83 -19.84 10.47 -7.02
CA GLY A 83 -21.04 11.24 -7.34
C GLY A 83 -22.27 10.46 -6.90
N GLU A 84 -23.40 11.16 -6.71
CA GLU A 84 -24.70 10.53 -6.47
C GLU A 84 -25.05 9.63 -7.68
N THR A 85 -24.73 8.35 -7.58
CA THR A 85 -25.30 7.31 -8.44
C THR A 85 -26.61 6.83 -7.84
N GLU A 86 -27.52 6.30 -8.67
CA GLU A 86 -28.70 5.61 -8.14
C GLU A 86 -28.25 4.50 -7.19
N LEU A 87 -28.47 4.73 -5.90
CA LEU A 87 -28.24 3.73 -4.86
C LEU A 87 -28.97 2.44 -5.23
N THR A 88 -28.29 1.32 -5.04
CA THR A 88 -28.93 0.01 -5.12
C THR A 88 -30.09 -0.08 -4.11
N ALA A 89 -31.05 -0.98 -4.35
CA ALA A 89 -32.18 -1.16 -3.42
C ALA A 89 -31.70 -1.50 -1.99
N GLU A 90 -30.58 -2.23 -1.88
CA GLU A 90 -29.91 -2.61 -0.63
C GLU A 90 -29.34 -1.39 0.10
N GLU A 91 -28.61 -0.52 -0.62
CA GLU A 91 -28.03 0.70 -0.05
C GLU A 91 -29.10 1.74 0.32
N ARG A 92 -30.19 1.86 -0.47
CA ARG A 92 -31.35 2.69 -0.12
C ARG A 92 -31.99 2.23 1.19
N LEU A 93 -32.15 0.91 1.36
CA LEU A 93 -32.71 0.34 2.58
C LEU A 93 -31.81 0.60 3.79
N LEU A 94 -30.50 0.38 3.65
CA LEU A 94 -29.53 0.69 4.70
C LEU A 94 -29.59 2.16 5.11
N ARG A 95 -29.64 3.09 4.14
CA ARG A 95 -29.74 4.52 4.42
C ARG A 95 -31.03 4.91 5.14
N ALA A 96 -32.15 4.26 4.80
CA ALA A 96 -33.44 4.50 5.46
C ALA A 96 -33.47 3.99 6.91
N ILE A 97 -32.74 2.91 7.22
CA ILE A 97 -32.67 2.32 8.56
C ILE A 97 -31.67 3.07 9.45
N PHE A 98 -30.48 3.40 8.94
CA PHE A 98 -29.39 3.97 9.74
C PHE A 98 -29.38 5.50 9.76
N GLY A 99 -30.11 6.18 8.87
CA GLY A 99 -30.26 7.65 8.89
C GLY A 99 -28.97 8.44 8.63
N GLU A 100 -27.83 7.76 8.46
CA GLU A 100 -26.55 8.41 8.21
C GLU A 100 -26.51 8.92 6.77
N LYS A 101 -26.24 10.22 6.62
CA LYS A 101 -25.60 10.76 5.43
C LYS A 101 -24.17 10.24 5.39
N ALA A 102 -23.98 8.95 5.13
CA ALA A 102 -22.65 8.42 4.86
C ALA A 102 -22.08 9.25 3.69
N ARG A 103 -20.90 9.87 3.88
CA ARG A 103 -20.17 10.46 2.76
C ARG A 103 -20.00 9.33 1.75
N GLU A 104 -20.57 9.48 0.55
CA GLU A 104 -20.46 8.48 -0.51
C GLU A 104 -19.02 8.49 -1.04
N VAL A 105 -18.11 7.84 -0.32
CA VAL A 105 -16.70 7.74 -0.67
C VAL A 105 -16.35 6.33 -1.12
N ARG A 106 -15.42 6.23 -2.05
CA ARG A 106 -14.83 4.98 -2.50
C ARG A 106 -13.46 4.81 -1.85
N ASP A 107 -13.19 3.63 -1.32
CA ASP A 107 -11.82 3.21 -1.00
C ASP A 107 -11.00 3.09 -2.30
N THR A 108 -9.99 3.95 -2.43
CA THR A 108 -8.97 3.96 -3.50
C THR A 108 -7.56 3.90 -2.91
N SER A 109 -7.45 3.28 -1.72
CA SER A 109 -6.22 3.14 -0.95
C SER A 109 -5.10 2.44 -1.72
N LEU A 110 -3.87 2.87 -1.43
CA LEU A 110 -2.67 2.18 -1.89
C LEU A 110 -2.50 0.90 -1.06
N LYS A 111 -2.44 -0.24 -1.75
CA LYS A 111 -2.23 -1.56 -1.14
C LYS A 111 -0.94 -2.17 -1.66
N VAL A 112 -0.33 -3.04 -0.86
CA VAL A 112 0.84 -3.81 -1.30
C VAL A 112 0.43 -4.70 -2.48
N PRO A 113 1.13 -4.64 -3.63
CA PRO A 113 0.79 -5.45 -4.78
C PRO A 113 1.05 -6.94 -4.52
N HIS A 114 0.47 -7.79 -5.37
CA HIS A 114 0.67 -9.23 -5.28
C HIS A 114 2.14 -9.60 -5.44
N GLY A 115 2.64 -10.47 -4.55
CA GLY A 115 4.03 -10.93 -4.57
C GLY A 115 5.02 -10.01 -3.86
N ALA A 116 4.61 -8.78 -3.50
CA ALA A 116 5.40 -7.92 -2.64
C ALA A 116 5.13 -8.22 -1.16
N TYR A 117 6.19 -8.11 -0.37
CA TYR A 117 6.17 -8.22 1.09
C TYR A 117 7.34 -7.41 1.63
N GLY A 118 7.49 -7.31 2.94
CA GLY A 118 8.69 -6.72 3.54
C GLY A 118 8.37 -5.85 4.73
N ILE A 119 9.33 -4.98 5.07
CA ILE A 119 9.22 -4.07 6.20
C ILE A 119 9.23 -2.65 5.66
N VAL A 120 8.31 -1.82 6.15
CA VAL A 120 8.31 -0.38 5.85
C VAL A 120 9.54 0.24 6.51
N VAL A 121 10.47 0.74 5.71
CA VAL A 121 11.72 1.36 6.19
C VAL A 121 11.67 2.89 6.15
N GLY A 122 10.73 3.46 5.41
CA GLY A 122 10.60 4.91 5.32
C GLY A 122 9.25 5.34 4.75
N VAL A 123 8.81 6.50 5.20
CA VAL A 123 7.62 7.19 4.71
C VAL A 123 8.01 8.65 4.48
N LYS A 124 7.66 9.19 3.32
CA LYS A 124 7.82 10.62 2.99
C LYS A 124 6.47 11.17 2.60
N VAL A 125 6.06 12.24 3.27
CA VAL A 125 4.80 12.92 3.02
C VAL A 125 5.12 14.31 2.49
N PHE A 126 4.60 14.61 1.32
CA PHE A 126 4.70 15.91 0.67
C PHE A 126 3.32 16.55 0.66
N THR A 127 3.23 17.80 1.08
CA THR A 127 1.96 18.53 1.17
C THR A 127 2.10 19.89 0.54
N ARG A 128 1.05 20.35 -0.14
CA ARG A 128 1.05 21.69 -0.73
C ARG A 128 1.19 22.79 0.34
N GLU A 129 0.65 22.55 1.54
CA GLU A 129 0.70 23.49 2.67
C GLU A 129 2.13 23.71 3.20
N ASN A 130 2.98 22.68 3.16
CA ASN A 130 4.39 22.79 3.55
C ASN A 130 5.28 23.43 2.46
N GLY A 131 4.70 23.85 1.33
CA GLY A 131 5.44 24.48 0.23
C GLY A 131 6.21 23.49 -0.65
N ASP A 132 5.87 22.20 -0.60
CA ASP A 132 6.47 21.19 -1.48
C ASP A 132 6.04 21.39 -2.93
N GLU A 133 6.95 21.18 -3.88
CA GLU A 133 6.63 21.18 -5.31
C GLU A 133 5.81 19.94 -5.67
N LEU A 134 4.50 20.14 -5.85
CA LEU A 134 3.54 19.11 -6.26
C LEU A 134 2.99 19.42 -7.64
N ALA A 135 2.59 18.37 -8.37
CA ALA A 135 1.94 18.55 -9.67
C ALA A 135 0.61 19.33 -9.51
N PRO A 136 0.19 20.08 -10.55
CA PRO A 136 -1.08 20.81 -10.52
C PRO A 136 -2.26 19.89 -10.16
N GLY A 137 -3.08 20.32 -9.19
CA GLY A 137 -4.21 19.54 -8.69
C GLY A 137 -3.87 18.41 -7.70
N VAL A 138 -2.59 18.22 -7.32
CA VAL A 138 -2.19 17.31 -6.23
C VAL A 138 -2.10 18.08 -4.91
N ASN A 139 -2.82 17.62 -3.90
CA ASN A 139 -2.86 18.23 -2.56
C ASN A 139 -1.83 17.61 -1.61
N LYS A 140 -1.70 16.28 -1.68
CA LYS A 140 -0.78 15.48 -0.84
C LYS A 140 -0.21 14.33 -1.68
N ASN A 141 1.10 14.08 -1.57
CA ASN A 141 1.78 12.93 -2.15
C ASN A 141 2.47 12.17 -1.00
N VAL A 142 2.25 10.86 -0.93
CA VAL A 142 2.86 9.99 0.08
C VAL A 142 3.66 8.92 -0.62
N ARG A 143 4.93 8.80 -0.24
CA ARG A 143 5.86 7.78 -0.73
C ARG A 143 6.27 6.86 0.40
N ILE A 144 6.27 5.57 0.11
CA ILE A 144 6.54 4.51 1.06
C ILE A 144 7.65 3.63 0.52
N TYR A 145 8.63 3.38 1.37
CA TYR A 145 9.78 2.55 1.06
C TYR A 145 9.62 1.21 1.78
N ILE A 146 9.52 0.13 1.01
CA ILE A 146 9.44 -1.23 1.54
C ILE A 146 10.77 -1.93 1.26
N ALA A 147 11.42 -2.43 2.31
CA ALA A 147 12.61 -3.25 2.19
C ALA A 147 12.25 -4.74 2.23
N GLN A 148 12.75 -5.47 1.24
CA GLN A 148 12.67 -6.92 1.10
C GLN A 148 14.06 -7.52 1.29
N LYS A 149 14.20 -8.38 2.30
CA LYS A 149 15.39 -9.24 2.44
C LYS A 149 15.16 -10.49 1.59
N ARG A 150 15.84 -10.59 0.44
CA ARG A 150 15.77 -11.74 -0.45
C ARG A 150 16.98 -12.63 -0.26
N LYS A 151 16.75 -13.83 0.28
CA LYS A 151 17.77 -14.88 0.32
C LYS A 151 17.84 -15.57 -1.03
N ILE A 152 19.03 -16.06 -1.38
CA ILE A 152 19.23 -16.89 -2.57
C ILE A 152 18.25 -18.07 -2.59
N SER A 153 17.61 -18.26 -3.73
CA SER A 153 16.53 -19.20 -3.97
C SER A 153 16.75 -19.96 -5.28
N VAL A 154 16.10 -21.11 -5.40
CA VAL A 154 16.21 -21.94 -6.61
C VAL A 154 15.63 -21.17 -7.80
N GLY A 155 16.45 -20.96 -8.82
CA GLY A 155 16.09 -20.15 -10.00
C GLY A 155 16.80 -18.79 -10.06
N ASP A 156 17.47 -18.37 -8.97
CA ASP A 156 18.33 -17.18 -9.02
C ASP A 156 19.54 -17.44 -9.92
N LYS A 157 19.77 -16.53 -10.87
CA LYS A 157 20.86 -16.66 -11.84
C LYS A 157 22.16 -16.18 -11.20
N MET A 158 23.12 -17.10 -11.08
CA MET A 158 24.49 -16.82 -10.66
C MET A 158 25.39 -16.78 -11.89
N ALA A 159 26.29 -15.80 -11.98
CA ALA A 159 27.31 -15.66 -13.02
C ALA A 159 28.69 -15.47 -12.39
#